data_AF-A0A0K8VK47-F1
#
_entry.id   AF-A0A0K8VK47-F1
#
_cell.length_a   1.000
_cell.length_b   1.000
_cell.length_c   1.000
_cell.angle_alpha   90.00
_cell.angle_beta   90.00
_cell.angle_gamma   90.00
#
_symmetry.space_group_name_H-M   'P 1'
#
loop_
_entity.id
_entity.type
_entity.pdbx_description
1 polymer ?
#
loop_
_entity_poly.entity_id
_entity_poly.type
_entity_poly.pdbx_seq_one_letter_code
_entity_poly.pdbx_strand_id
1 'polypeptide(L)'
;MTAKLKSECNEKAKESISEEKLKDLLTEQLERVGTGGAFVWSLFFLCVTPNILNGFHVSSYTLLGHLPEDQWCAVGNLKSTNWTVEQQRNIAQSNLNTDGCTIWQYDYPKLAAMTYEEALHYTTQQTANGKPAEIPCKMEGEYAYTDAETTFVADWDLVCENAIQRTTAQVAISLGKFFGSFSFGIFADRFGRKTAFTVGAILYIVASLLCTFSPWYQLFLVGRFGLGAASSALFYPAFAMIVENVCLRHRSWMSIAFSGSYPIGLIMLAAIAYLVPQWRYVQLALTMPALLLFFNCYLMNESPRWLITKKRYAQVYRILFKEECHYEIQKAPIEANTDKKAVSF
;
A
#
# COMPACT_ATOMS: atom_id res chain seq x y z
N MET A 1 51.63 -20.50 -25.76
CA MET A 1 51.80 -20.42 -24.29
C MET A 1 50.54 -19.93 -23.56
N THR A 2 49.41 -19.72 -24.24
CA THR A 2 48.17 -19.14 -23.68
C THR A 2 46.96 -20.10 -23.69
N ALA A 3 47.14 -21.38 -24.04
CA ALA A 3 46.09 -22.40 -23.99
C ALA A 3 46.21 -23.35 -22.78
N LYS A 4 47.29 -23.25 -21.99
CA LYS A 4 47.58 -24.14 -20.86
C LYS A 4 47.25 -23.56 -19.48
N LEU A 5 46.70 -22.34 -19.44
CA LEU A 5 46.31 -21.63 -18.21
C LEU A 5 44.79 -21.56 -18.00
N LYS A 6 43.99 -22.16 -18.91
CA LYS A 6 42.52 -22.19 -18.81
C LYS A 6 41.97 -23.56 -18.36
N SER A 7 42.84 -24.50 -17.99
CA SER A 7 42.48 -25.83 -17.48
C SER A 7 42.71 -26.01 -15.98
N GLU A 8 43.10 -24.96 -15.26
CA GLU A 8 43.28 -24.98 -13.79
C GLU A 8 42.19 -24.17 -13.07
N CYS A 9 40.98 -24.11 -13.65
CA CYS A 9 39.80 -23.61 -12.95
C CYS A 9 39.10 -24.77 -12.23
N ASN A 10 39.76 -25.23 -11.17
CA ASN A 10 39.12 -25.66 -9.91
C ASN A 10 37.87 -26.55 -10.03
N GLU A 11 38.01 -27.77 -10.53
CA GLU A 11 37.21 -28.89 -9.99
C GLU A 11 37.70 -29.12 -8.56
N LYS A 12 37.23 -28.33 -7.58
CA LYS A 12 37.34 -28.72 -6.17
C LYS A 12 36.65 -30.08 -6.07
N ALA A 13 37.41 -31.13 -5.78
CA ALA A 13 36.87 -32.46 -5.55
C ALA A 13 35.73 -32.33 -4.52
N LYS A 14 34.54 -32.83 -4.87
CA LYS A 14 33.38 -32.69 -3.99
C LYS A 14 33.64 -33.40 -2.67
N GLU A 15 33.70 -32.65 -1.58
CA GLU A 15 33.91 -33.21 -0.25
C GLU A 15 32.60 -33.79 0.29
N SER A 16 32.63 -35.02 0.79
CA SER A 16 31.46 -35.66 1.39
C SER A 16 31.25 -35.16 2.83
N ILE A 17 30.05 -34.67 3.16
CA ILE A 17 29.70 -34.19 4.50
C ILE A 17 28.34 -34.75 4.93
N SER A 18 28.14 -34.97 6.23
CA SER A 18 26.83 -35.34 6.76
C SER A 18 25.86 -34.15 6.73
N GLU A 19 24.56 -34.40 6.54
CA GLU A 19 23.53 -33.36 6.47
C GLU A 19 23.50 -32.48 7.73
N GLU A 20 23.67 -33.09 8.91
CA GLU A 20 23.71 -32.39 10.19
C GLU A 20 24.92 -31.45 10.30
N LYS A 21 26.12 -31.92 9.96
CA LYS A 21 27.33 -31.07 9.95
C LYS A 21 27.24 -29.92 8.96
N LEU A 22 26.68 -30.16 7.77
CA LEU A 22 26.49 -29.09 6.79
C LEU A 22 25.49 -28.04 7.29
N LYS A 23 24.41 -28.47 7.94
CA LYS A 23 23.42 -27.58 8.53
C LYS A 23 24.04 -26.72 9.64
N ASP A 24 24.86 -27.31 10.51
CA ASP A 24 25.54 -26.61 11.60
C ASP A 24 26.53 -25.57 11.03
N LEU A 25 27.35 -25.98 10.05
CA LEU A 25 28.26 -25.08 9.34
C LEU A 25 27.53 -23.86 8.76
N LEU A 26 26.43 -24.09 8.04
CA LEU A 26 25.66 -23.00 7.42
C LEU A 26 25.02 -22.08 8.46
N THR A 27 24.56 -22.64 9.59
CA THR A 27 23.91 -21.87 10.65
C THR A 27 24.94 -21.00 11.39
N GLU A 28 26.11 -21.55 11.70
CA GLU A 28 27.22 -20.80 12.32
C GLU A 28 27.70 -19.66 11.42
N GLN A 29 27.85 -19.91 10.12
CA GLN A 29 28.24 -18.86 9.17
C GLN A 29 27.17 -17.79 9.01
N LEU A 30 25.89 -18.17 9.02
CA LEU A 30 24.79 -17.21 9.03
C LEU A 30 24.85 -16.32 10.28
N GLU A 31 25.12 -16.88 11.46
CA GLU A 31 25.27 -16.09 12.68
C GLU A 31 26.47 -15.13 12.59
N ARG A 32 27.60 -15.60 12.05
CA ARG A 32 28.80 -14.79 11.83
C ARG A 32 28.52 -13.62 10.89
N VAL A 33 27.94 -13.87 9.72
CA VAL A 33 27.56 -12.83 8.74
C VAL A 33 26.49 -11.91 9.32
N GLY A 34 25.59 -12.45 10.15
CA GLY A 34 24.51 -11.71 10.81
C GLY A 34 24.98 -10.77 11.93
N THR A 35 26.24 -10.88 12.40
CA THR A 35 26.79 -9.95 13.41
C THR A 35 27.02 -8.54 12.86
N GLY A 36 27.19 -8.39 11.54
CA GLY A 36 27.37 -7.08 10.90
C GLY A 36 28.05 -7.16 9.54
N GLY A 37 28.23 -6.00 8.92
CA GLY A 37 28.88 -5.87 7.61
C GLY A 37 27.92 -5.52 6.48
N ALA A 38 28.47 -5.47 5.25
CA ALA A 38 27.74 -4.97 4.08
C ALA A 38 26.49 -5.78 3.75
N PHE A 39 26.49 -7.10 4.01
CA PHE A 39 25.33 -7.96 3.78
C PHE A 39 24.11 -7.54 4.63
N VAL A 40 24.31 -7.38 5.93
CA VAL A 40 23.23 -7.03 6.87
C VAL A 40 22.69 -5.63 6.58
N TRP A 41 23.57 -4.65 6.37
CA TRP A 41 23.15 -3.29 6.05
C TRP A 41 22.45 -3.20 4.69
N SER A 42 22.93 -3.91 3.67
CA SER A 42 22.27 -3.99 2.37
C SER A 42 20.86 -4.58 2.50
N LEU A 43 20.72 -5.70 3.23
CA LEU A 43 19.42 -6.31 3.49
C LEU A 43 18.49 -5.37 4.27
N PHE A 44 19.02 -4.67 5.27
CA PHE A 44 18.27 -3.73 6.08
C PHE A 44 17.67 -2.59 5.24
N PHE A 45 18.48 -1.93 4.42
CA PHE A 45 17.98 -0.86 3.54
C PHE A 45 16.98 -1.37 2.50
N LEU A 46 17.22 -2.54 1.91
CA LEU A 46 16.27 -3.19 0.99
C LEU A 46 14.93 -3.50 1.67
N CYS A 47 14.92 -3.84 2.97
CA CYS A 47 13.68 -4.10 3.70
C CYS A 47 12.99 -2.80 4.17
N VAL A 48 13.76 -1.78 4.54
CA VAL A 48 13.24 -0.49 5.01
C VAL A 48 12.57 0.31 3.91
N THR A 49 13.14 0.34 2.69
CA THR A 49 12.59 1.12 1.57
C THR A 49 11.10 0.81 1.31
N PRO A 50 10.66 -0.46 1.14
CA PRO A 50 9.25 -0.80 1.00
C PRO A 50 8.36 -0.36 2.16
N ASN A 51 8.89 -0.32 3.39
CA ASN A 51 8.10 0.10 4.54
C ASN A 51 7.87 1.62 4.59
N ILE A 52 8.84 2.41 4.11
CA ILE A 52 8.66 3.85 3.87
C ILE A 52 7.57 4.07 2.82
N LEU A 53 7.63 3.32 1.70
CA LEU A 53 6.63 3.37 0.63
C LEU A 53 5.22 3.06 1.16
N ASN A 54 5.11 1.99 1.96
CA ASN A 54 3.88 1.65 2.67
C ASN A 54 3.35 2.80 3.52
N GLY A 55 4.23 3.47 4.27
CA GLY A 55 3.90 4.61 5.13
C GLY A 55 3.09 5.67 4.39
N PHE A 56 3.60 6.21 3.29
CA PHE A 56 2.90 7.28 2.59
C PHE A 56 1.64 6.81 1.83
N HIS A 57 1.66 5.62 1.22
CA HIS A 57 0.54 5.16 0.38
C HIS A 57 -0.68 4.78 1.23
N VAL A 58 -0.45 4.01 2.28
CA VAL A 58 -1.52 3.56 3.18
C VAL A 58 -2.12 4.73 3.93
N SER A 59 -1.30 5.70 4.35
CA SER A 59 -1.77 6.88 5.06
C SER A 59 -2.26 8.01 4.14
N SER A 60 -2.09 7.93 2.82
CA SER A 60 -2.51 8.98 1.87
C SER A 60 -3.97 9.42 2.03
N TYR A 61 -4.85 8.51 2.46
CA TYR A 61 -6.25 8.80 2.77
C TYR A 61 -6.45 9.99 3.71
N THR A 62 -5.60 10.13 4.72
CA THR A 62 -5.81 11.14 5.78
C THR A 62 -5.68 12.56 5.25
N LEU A 63 -4.86 12.77 4.21
CA LEU A 63 -4.70 14.07 3.56
C LEU A 63 -5.63 14.23 2.37
N LEU A 64 -5.78 13.19 1.54
CA LEU A 64 -6.50 13.29 0.27
C LEU A 64 -8.02 13.15 0.40
N GLY A 65 -8.49 12.69 1.55
CA GLY A 65 -9.91 12.51 1.81
C GLY A 65 -10.43 13.56 2.75
N HIS A 66 -9.97 14.81 2.73
CA HIS A 66 -10.60 15.87 3.54
C HIS A 66 -11.92 16.34 2.91
N LEU A 67 -12.80 16.91 3.72
CA LEU A 67 -13.99 17.59 3.20
C LEU A 67 -13.56 18.97 2.66
N PRO A 68 -14.02 19.41 1.49
CA PRO A 68 -13.81 20.78 1.03
C PRO A 68 -14.43 21.78 2.01
N GLU A 69 -13.74 22.88 2.30
CA GLU A 69 -14.23 23.91 3.24
C GLU A 69 -15.41 24.70 2.65
N ASP A 70 -15.36 25.03 1.36
CA ASP A 70 -16.41 25.76 0.64
C ASP A 70 -17.22 24.84 -0.28
N GLN A 71 -17.92 23.87 0.32
CA GLN A 71 -18.93 23.10 -0.41
C GLN A 71 -20.27 23.85 -0.43
N TRP A 72 -20.92 23.91 -1.60
CA TRP A 72 -22.23 24.54 -1.76
C TRP A 72 -23.06 23.83 -2.84
N CYS A 73 -24.35 24.13 -2.89
CA CYS A 73 -25.26 23.52 -3.86
C CYS A 73 -25.52 24.47 -5.03
N ALA A 74 -25.06 24.08 -6.22
CA ALA A 74 -25.27 24.83 -7.44
C ALA A 74 -26.54 24.36 -8.14
N VAL A 75 -27.61 25.15 -8.00
CA VAL A 75 -28.92 24.89 -8.61
C VAL A 75 -28.86 25.10 -10.11
N GLY A 76 -29.26 24.09 -10.91
CA GLY A 76 -29.10 24.11 -12.36
C GLY A 76 -29.78 25.31 -13.03
N ASN A 77 -30.97 25.66 -12.59
CA ASN A 77 -31.73 26.80 -13.11
C ASN A 77 -31.09 28.15 -12.79
N LEU A 78 -30.34 28.25 -11.68
CA LEU A 78 -29.64 29.49 -11.34
C LEU A 78 -28.31 29.60 -12.09
N LYS A 79 -27.68 28.48 -12.48
CA LYS A 79 -26.45 28.49 -13.32
C LYS A 79 -26.65 29.13 -14.68
N SER A 80 -27.87 29.14 -15.23
CA SER A 80 -28.18 29.76 -16.54
C SER A 80 -28.37 31.28 -16.46
N THR A 81 -28.37 31.86 -15.26
CA THR A 81 -28.52 33.30 -15.05
C THR A 81 -27.19 34.05 -15.13
N ASN A 82 -27.23 35.37 -15.37
CA ASN A 82 -26.04 36.24 -15.31
C ASN A 82 -25.66 36.64 -13.86
N TRP A 83 -26.11 35.91 -12.84
CA TRP A 83 -25.83 36.22 -11.44
C TRP A 83 -24.46 35.68 -11.01
N THR A 84 -23.84 36.33 -10.03
CA THR A 84 -22.59 35.83 -9.43
C THR A 84 -22.84 34.57 -8.59
N VAL A 85 -21.80 33.76 -8.37
CA VAL A 85 -21.89 32.55 -7.53
C VAL A 85 -22.39 32.88 -6.12
N GLU A 86 -21.93 34.01 -5.54
CA GLU A 86 -22.39 34.47 -4.24
C GLU A 86 -23.88 34.84 -4.25
N GLN A 87 -24.37 35.49 -5.31
CA GLN A 87 -25.78 35.81 -5.48
C GLN A 87 -26.63 34.54 -5.59
N GLN A 88 -26.18 33.55 -6.36
CA GLN A 88 -26.86 32.25 -6.50
C GLN A 88 -26.92 31.53 -5.14
N ARG A 89 -25.79 31.49 -4.40
CA ARG A 89 -25.71 30.90 -3.06
C ARG A 89 -26.61 31.62 -2.05
N ASN A 90 -26.68 32.96 -2.12
CA ASN A 90 -27.55 33.75 -1.25
C ASN A 90 -29.03 33.40 -1.46
N ILE A 91 -29.48 33.27 -2.70
CA ILE A 91 -30.87 32.89 -3.01
C ILE A 91 -31.17 31.46 -2.55
N ALA A 92 -30.30 30.50 -2.86
CA ALA A 92 -30.57 29.09 -2.60
C ALA A 92 -30.35 28.69 -1.12
N GLN A 93 -29.40 29.31 -0.43
CA GLN A 93 -28.85 28.84 0.84
C GLN A 93 -28.80 29.89 1.97
N SER A 94 -29.44 31.05 1.81
CA SER A 94 -29.47 32.07 2.87
C SER A 94 -30.00 31.51 4.19
N ASN A 95 -29.26 31.76 5.28
CA ASN A 95 -29.56 31.35 6.66
C ASN A 95 -29.66 29.83 6.89
N LEU A 96 -29.11 29.00 6.01
CA LEU A 96 -28.99 27.55 6.21
C LEU A 96 -27.63 27.20 6.83
N ASN A 97 -27.65 26.45 7.93
CA ASN A 97 -26.45 25.94 8.61
C ASN A 97 -26.14 24.49 8.21
N THR A 98 -26.39 24.14 6.95
CA THR A 98 -26.26 22.75 6.45
C THR A 98 -25.03 22.52 5.59
N ASP A 99 -24.03 23.42 5.67
CA ASP A 99 -22.76 23.34 4.95
C ASP A 99 -22.95 22.90 3.48
N GLY A 100 -23.90 23.50 2.75
CA GLY A 100 -24.10 23.19 1.34
C GLY A 100 -25.00 21.98 1.03
N CYS A 101 -25.45 21.20 2.02
CA CYS A 101 -26.18 19.94 1.80
C CYS A 101 -27.66 20.10 1.44
N THR A 102 -28.29 21.15 1.92
CA THR A 102 -29.71 21.45 1.64
C THR A 102 -29.86 22.83 1.00
N ILE A 103 -30.98 23.01 0.32
CA ILE A 103 -31.41 24.26 -0.30
C ILE A 103 -32.88 24.49 0.03
N TRP A 104 -33.31 25.75 -0.06
CA TRP A 104 -34.72 26.10 0.05
C TRP A 104 -35.51 25.65 -1.18
N GLN A 105 -36.66 25.03 -0.99
CA GLN A 105 -37.54 24.65 -2.09
C GLN A 105 -38.26 25.90 -2.65
N TYR A 106 -37.67 26.50 -3.68
CA TYR A 106 -38.25 27.59 -4.46
C TYR A 106 -38.60 27.15 -5.88
N ASP A 107 -39.45 27.94 -6.55
CA ASP A 107 -39.65 27.83 -8.00
C ASP A 107 -38.47 28.47 -8.74
N TYR A 108 -37.37 27.73 -8.82
CA TYR A 108 -36.14 28.18 -9.48
C TYR A 108 -36.31 28.58 -10.96
N PRO A 109 -37.13 27.91 -11.80
CA PRO A 109 -37.45 28.39 -13.14
C PRO A 109 -37.99 29.83 -13.15
N LYS A 110 -38.89 30.15 -12.23
CA LYS A 110 -39.45 31.49 -12.10
C LYS A 110 -38.41 32.51 -11.63
N LEU A 111 -37.56 32.13 -10.67
CA LEU A 111 -36.47 32.99 -10.18
C LEU A 111 -35.43 33.28 -11.27
N ALA A 112 -35.11 32.28 -12.10
CA ALA A 112 -34.13 32.43 -13.18
C ALA A 112 -34.58 33.41 -14.28
N ALA A 113 -35.88 33.66 -14.41
CA ALA A 113 -36.43 34.62 -15.36
C ALA A 113 -36.45 36.08 -14.84
N MET A 114 -36.14 36.30 -13.55
CA MET A 114 -36.17 37.60 -12.90
C MET A 114 -34.76 38.20 -12.76
N THR A 115 -34.68 39.49 -12.44
CA THR A 115 -33.42 40.10 -11.98
C THR A 115 -33.09 39.65 -10.55
N TYR A 116 -31.82 39.76 -10.16
CA TYR A 116 -31.37 39.36 -8.82
C TYR A 116 -32.13 40.09 -7.69
N GLU A 117 -32.39 41.39 -7.86
CA GLU A 117 -33.11 42.20 -6.86
C GLU A 117 -34.57 41.77 -6.70
N GLU A 118 -35.25 41.47 -7.82
CA GLU A 118 -36.62 40.95 -7.82
C GLU A 118 -36.69 39.56 -7.18
N ALA A 119 -35.74 38.69 -7.50
CA ALA A 119 -35.63 37.37 -6.91
C ALA A 119 -35.40 37.43 -5.40
N LEU A 120 -34.50 38.31 -4.93
CA LEU A 120 -34.21 38.51 -3.52
C LEU A 120 -35.44 39.02 -2.75
N HIS A 121 -36.18 39.97 -3.34
CA HIS A 121 -37.43 40.47 -2.74
C HIS A 121 -38.48 39.35 -2.64
N TYR A 122 -38.62 38.54 -3.70
CA TYR A 122 -39.54 37.40 -3.72
C TYR A 122 -39.20 36.36 -2.63
N THR A 123 -37.94 35.94 -2.53
CA THR A 123 -37.51 34.94 -1.53
C THR A 123 -37.63 35.48 -0.10
N THR A 124 -37.34 36.77 0.11
CA THR A 124 -37.47 37.42 1.42
C THR A 124 -38.93 37.48 1.86
N GLN A 125 -39.83 37.84 0.95
CA GLN A 125 -41.26 37.89 1.24
C GLN A 125 -41.84 36.50 1.51
N GLN A 126 -41.43 35.47 0.76
CA GLN A 126 -41.82 34.09 1.07
C GLN A 126 -41.34 33.66 2.45
N THR A 127 -40.06 33.89 2.76
CA THR A 127 -39.48 33.53 4.07
C THR A 127 -40.20 34.24 5.23
N ALA A 128 -40.67 35.47 5.03
CA ALA A 128 -41.45 36.22 6.01
C ALA A 128 -42.87 35.66 6.21
N ASN A 129 -43.51 35.16 5.14
CA ASN A 129 -44.86 34.58 5.19
C ASN A 129 -44.87 33.11 5.67
N GLY A 130 -43.71 32.44 5.65
CA GLY A 130 -43.50 31.09 6.11
C GLY A 130 -42.27 30.48 5.46
N LYS A 131 -41.36 29.89 6.25
CA LYS A 131 -40.14 29.28 5.71
C LYS A 131 -40.50 28.16 4.71
N PRO A 132 -39.93 28.16 3.50
CA PRO A 132 -40.08 27.07 2.55
C PRO A 132 -39.60 25.74 3.13
N ALA A 133 -39.96 24.62 2.52
CA ALA A 133 -39.37 23.33 2.90
C ALA A 133 -37.88 23.29 2.52
N GLU A 134 -37.08 22.60 3.33
CA GLU A 134 -35.68 22.30 3.02
C GLU A 134 -35.60 20.99 2.25
N ILE A 135 -34.91 21.00 1.10
CA ILE A 135 -34.72 19.80 0.27
C ILE A 135 -33.22 19.48 0.10
N PRO A 136 -32.86 18.20 -0.08
CA PRO A 136 -31.48 17.81 -0.41
C PRO A 136 -31.01 18.42 -1.73
N CYS A 137 -29.75 18.87 -1.77
CA CYS A 137 -29.15 19.50 -2.96
C CYS A 137 -29.34 18.67 -4.23
N LYS A 138 -29.13 17.35 -4.15
CA LYS A 138 -29.21 16.42 -5.30
C LYS A 138 -30.56 16.40 -6.03
N MET A 139 -31.63 16.92 -5.44
CA MET A 139 -32.94 16.94 -6.09
C MET A 139 -33.03 17.96 -7.21
N GLU A 140 -32.42 19.15 -7.04
CA GLU A 140 -32.58 20.30 -7.95
C GLU A 140 -31.23 20.95 -8.33
N GLY A 141 -30.12 20.43 -7.80
CA GLY A 141 -28.79 21.00 -8.00
C GLY A 141 -27.67 19.96 -7.97
N GLU A 142 -26.46 20.47 -8.17
CA GLU A 142 -25.21 19.72 -8.17
C GLU A 142 -24.27 20.32 -7.13
N TYR A 143 -23.45 19.49 -6.48
CA TYR A 143 -22.45 20.01 -5.55
C TYR A 143 -21.36 20.77 -6.30
N ALA A 144 -20.95 21.90 -5.74
CA ALA A 144 -19.86 22.72 -6.24
C ALA A 144 -18.86 23.01 -5.12
N TYR A 145 -17.59 23.12 -5.51
CA TYR A 145 -16.46 23.21 -4.58
C TYR A 145 -15.45 24.24 -5.12
N THR A 146 -14.85 25.03 -4.23
CA THR A 146 -13.78 25.99 -4.61
C THR A 146 -12.49 25.27 -5.02
N ASP A 147 -12.10 24.21 -4.30
CA ASP A 147 -10.85 23.47 -4.51
C ASP A 147 -11.08 21.97 -4.79
N ALA A 148 -11.93 21.67 -5.78
CA ALA A 148 -12.36 20.30 -6.10
C ALA A 148 -11.17 19.34 -6.35
N GLU A 149 -10.09 19.83 -6.96
CA GLU A 149 -8.96 18.98 -7.37
C GLU A 149 -8.11 18.47 -6.20
N THR A 150 -8.30 19.00 -4.99
CA THR A 150 -7.45 18.69 -3.82
C THR A 150 -7.87 17.43 -3.06
N THR A 151 -9.10 16.96 -3.27
CA THR A 151 -9.67 15.82 -2.56
C THR A 151 -10.45 14.90 -3.47
N PHE A 152 -10.30 13.59 -3.26
CA PHE A 152 -11.10 12.61 -4.01
C PHE A 152 -12.59 12.67 -3.64
N VAL A 153 -12.93 13.34 -2.53
CA VAL A 153 -14.31 13.53 -2.07
C VAL A 153 -15.11 14.35 -3.09
N ALA A 154 -14.48 15.36 -3.71
CA ALA A 154 -15.11 16.22 -4.70
C ALA A 154 -15.24 15.54 -6.08
N ASP A 155 -14.28 14.70 -6.49
CA ASP A 155 -14.36 13.94 -7.75
C ASP A 155 -15.57 12.99 -7.82
N TRP A 156 -16.06 12.52 -6.67
CA TRP A 156 -17.13 11.51 -6.59
C TRP A 156 -18.30 11.91 -5.67
N ASP A 157 -18.46 13.19 -5.37
CA ASP A 157 -19.55 13.75 -4.55
C ASP A 157 -19.81 12.95 -3.26
N LEU A 158 -18.74 12.66 -2.52
CA LEU A 158 -18.80 11.88 -1.27
C LEU A 158 -19.15 12.78 -0.07
N VAL A 159 -20.13 13.66 -0.25
CA VAL A 159 -20.61 14.65 0.72
C VAL A 159 -22.06 14.36 1.13
N CYS A 160 -22.53 15.00 2.21
CA CYS A 160 -23.92 14.92 2.67
C CYS A 160 -24.43 13.48 2.84
N GLU A 161 -25.42 13.04 2.06
CA GLU A 161 -25.95 11.66 2.08
C GLU A 161 -24.89 10.59 1.82
N ASN A 162 -23.90 10.92 0.98
CA ASN A 162 -22.79 10.02 0.64
C ASN A 162 -21.58 10.18 1.57
N ALA A 163 -21.64 11.03 2.60
CA ALA A 163 -20.49 11.32 3.47
C ALA A 163 -19.92 10.08 4.16
N ILE A 164 -20.76 9.07 4.45
CA ILE A 164 -20.32 7.81 5.04
C ILE A 164 -19.40 7.04 4.08
N GLN A 165 -19.65 7.13 2.77
CA GLN A 165 -18.87 6.43 1.75
C GLN A 165 -17.41 6.84 1.79
N ARG A 166 -17.07 8.10 2.09
CA ARG A 166 -15.69 8.57 2.28
C ARG A 166 -14.85 7.62 3.16
N THR A 167 -15.41 7.17 4.29
CA THR A 167 -14.70 6.29 5.24
C THR A 167 -14.43 4.89 4.68
N THR A 168 -15.20 4.45 3.67
CA THR A 168 -15.06 3.13 3.07
C THR A 168 -13.71 2.95 2.36
N ALA A 169 -13.06 4.04 1.91
CA ALA A 169 -11.70 3.97 1.36
C ALA A 169 -10.66 3.50 2.38
N GLN A 170 -10.80 3.89 3.66
CA GLN A 170 -9.94 3.42 4.75
C GLN A 170 -10.32 2.00 5.17
N VAL A 171 -11.62 1.68 5.17
CA VAL A 171 -12.11 0.32 5.45
C VAL A 171 -11.58 -0.67 4.40
N ALA A 172 -11.58 -0.31 3.12
CA ALA A 172 -11.07 -1.13 2.03
C ALA A 172 -9.59 -1.47 2.22
N ILE A 173 -8.74 -0.48 2.54
CA ILE A 173 -7.34 -0.73 2.91
C ILE A 173 -7.24 -1.69 4.09
N SER A 174 -8.02 -1.46 5.15
CA SER A 174 -7.95 -2.24 6.39
C SER A 174 -8.34 -3.70 6.17
N LEU A 175 -9.41 -3.94 5.42
CA LEU A 175 -9.83 -5.27 4.97
C LEU A 175 -8.75 -5.91 4.10
N GLY A 176 -8.19 -5.16 3.15
CA GLY A 176 -7.07 -5.61 2.33
C GLY A 176 -5.89 -6.07 3.18
N LYS A 177 -5.47 -5.28 4.17
CA LYS A 177 -4.40 -5.63 5.10
C LYS A 177 -4.72 -6.90 5.89
N PHE A 178 -5.95 -7.04 6.37
CA PHE A 178 -6.42 -8.20 7.14
C PHE A 178 -6.38 -9.49 6.31
N PHE A 179 -6.98 -9.51 5.13
CA PHE A 179 -6.93 -10.69 4.26
C PHE A 179 -5.52 -10.93 3.73
N GLY A 180 -4.81 -9.87 3.39
CA GLY A 180 -3.42 -9.93 2.94
C GLY A 180 -2.47 -10.51 3.98
N SER A 181 -2.61 -10.16 5.27
CA SER A 181 -1.74 -10.69 6.32
C SER A 181 -1.91 -12.21 6.48
N PHE A 182 -3.16 -12.69 6.44
CA PHE A 182 -3.46 -14.11 6.50
C PHE A 182 -2.94 -14.86 5.27
N SER A 183 -3.30 -14.41 4.06
CA SER A 183 -2.95 -15.09 2.83
C SER A 183 -1.45 -15.04 2.53
N PHE A 184 -0.83 -13.85 2.61
CA PHE A 184 0.59 -13.69 2.29
C PHE A 184 1.51 -14.22 3.39
N GLY A 185 1.06 -14.29 4.65
CA GLY A 185 1.80 -14.98 5.71
C GLY A 185 1.98 -16.46 5.38
N ILE A 186 0.87 -17.16 5.08
CA ILE A 186 0.89 -18.57 4.68
C ILE A 186 1.69 -18.75 3.38
N PHE A 187 1.51 -17.85 2.41
CA PHE A 187 2.23 -17.89 1.15
C PHE A 187 3.75 -17.75 1.34
N ALA A 188 4.21 -16.84 2.20
CA ALA A 188 5.62 -16.63 2.51
C ALA A 188 6.25 -17.85 3.19
N ASP A 189 5.54 -18.52 4.09
CA ASP A 189 6.01 -19.75 4.73
C ASP A 189 6.12 -20.92 3.75
N ARG A 190 5.19 -21.00 2.80
CA ARG A 190 5.15 -22.08 1.82
C ARG A 190 6.16 -21.89 0.69
N PHE A 191 6.23 -20.70 0.10
CA PHE A 191 6.95 -20.43 -1.15
C PHE A 191 8.23 -19.59 -0.98
N GLY A 192 8.49 -19.09 0.23
CA GLY A 192 9.66 -18.28 0.55
C GLY A 192 9.33 -16.80 0.68
N ARG A 193 10.23 -16.08 1.37
CA ARG A 193 10.07 -14.67 1.69
C ARG A 193 10.23 -13.80 0.45
N LYS A 194 11.24 -14.10 -0.38
CA LYS A 194 11.49 -13.36 -1.63
C LYS A 194 10.31 -13.50 -2.60
N THR A 195 9.78 -14.73 -2.74
CA THR A 195 8.65 -15.00 -3.64
C THR A 195 7.41 -14.22 -3.20
N ALA A 196 7.05 -14.29 -1.91
CA ALA A 196 5.91 -13.55 -1.38
C ALA A 196 6.07 -12.04 -1.54
N PHE A 197 7.25 -11.51 -1.24
CA PHE A 197 7.57 -10.10 -1.43
C PHE A 197 7.43 -9.67 -2.89
N THR A 198 7.90 -10.49 -3.84
CA THR A 198 7.85 -10.17 -5.27
C THR A 198 6.42 -10.12 -5.79
N VAL A 199 5.58 -11.10 -5.42
CA VAL A 199 4.15 -11.08 -5.76
C VAL A 199 3.46 -9.88 -5.11
N GLY A 200 3.79 -9.59 -3.85
CA GLY A 200 3.31 -8.41 -3.14
C GLY A 200 3.68 -7.11 -3.83
N ALA A 201 4.92 -6.97 -4.29
CA ALA A 201 5.40 -5.78 -5.00
C ALA A 201 4.67 -5.55 -6.33
N ILE A 202 4.44 -6.61 -7.11
CA ILE A 202 3.68 -6.51 -8.36
C ILE A 202 2.26 -6.06 -8.06
N LEU A 203 1.59 -6.68 -7.08
CA LEU A 203 0.25 -6.30 -6.66
C LEU A 203 0.22 -4.84 -6.16
N TYR A 204 1.24 -4.42 -5.43
CA TYR A 204 1.37 -3.06 -4.90
C TYR A 204 1.38 -2.02 -6.01
N ILE A 205 2.20 -2.22 -7.04
CA ILE A 205 2.34 -1.30 -8.18
C ILE A 205 1.05 -1.28 -9.00
N VAL A 206 0.45 -2.43 -9.27
CA VAL A 206 -0.82 -2.50 -10.01
C VAL A 206 -1.94 -1.80 -9.22
N ALA A 207 -2.03 -2.06 -7.91
CA ALA A 207 -3.04 -1.45 -7.05
C ALA A 207 -2.88 0.06 -6.88
N SER A 208 -1.63 0.57 -6.81
CA SER A 208 -1.37 2.01 -6.73
C SER A 208 -1.69 2.72 -8.04
N LEU A 209 -1.41 2.11 -9.19
CA LEU A 209 -1.85 2.59 -10.50
C LEU A 209 -3.37 2.61 -10.61
N LEU A 210 -4.06 1.57 -10.14
CA LEU A 210 -5.53 1.54 -10.10
C LEU A 210 -6.10 2.67 -9.23
N CYS A 211 -5.48 2.97 -8.08
CA CYS A 211 -5.90 4.11 -7.25
C CYS A 211 -5.72 5.43 -7.99
N THR A 212 -4.56 5.63 -8.64
CA THR A 212 -4.18 6.87 -9.30
C THR A 212 -5.05 7.18 -10.53
N PHE A 213 -5.31 6.16 -11.36
CA PHE A 213 -6.03 6.31 -12.62
C PHE A 213 -7.50 5.87 -12.55
N SER A 214 -8.05 5.73 -11.35
CA SER A 214 -9.46 5.36 -11.17
C SER A 214 -10.41 6.42 -11.76
N PRO A 215 -11.35 6.03 -12.65
CA PRO A 215 -12.36 6.96 -13.16
C PRO A 215 -13.57 7.05 -12.22
N TRP A 216 -13.87 5.97 -11.49
CA TRP A 216 -15.02 5.89 -10.59
C TRP A 216 -14.62 5.31 -9.22
N TYR A 217 -15.42 5.65 -8.20
CA TYR A 217 -15.11 5.38 -6.80
C TYR A 217 -14.94 3.89 -6.47
N GLN A 218 -15.75 3.01 -7.05
CA GLN A 218 -15.67 1.57 -6.78
C GLN A 218 -14.34 0.97 -7.25
N LEU A 219 -13.78 1.44 -8.38
CA LEU A 219 -12.46 0.98 -8.85
C LEU A 219 -11.36 1.48 -7.92
N PHE A 220 -11.49 2.71 -7.42
CA PHE A 220 -10.60 3.25 -6.38
C PHE A 220 -10.62 2.36 -5.13
N LEU A 221 -11.79 1.94 -4.65
CA LEU A 221 -11.92 1.02 -3.51
C LEU A 221 -11.25 -0.33 -3.75
N VAL A 222 -11.38 -0.90 -4.96
CA VAL A 222 -10.68 -2.14 -5.35
C VAL A 222 -9.17 -1.94 -5.32
N GLY A 223 -8.67 -0.82 -5.86
CA GLY A 223 -7.26 -0.44 -5.78
C GLY A 223 -6.80 -0.31 -4.31
N ARG A 224 -7.57 0.38 -3.47
CA ARG A 224 -7.29 0.54 -2.03
C ARG A 224 -7.21 -0.81 -1.31
N PHE A 225 -8.13 -1.72 -1.58
CA PHE A 225 -8.11 -3.07 -1.04
C PHE A 225 -6.85 -3.83 -1.48
N GLY A 226 -6.54 -3.82 -2.78
CA GLY A 226 -5.33 -4.44 -3.32
C GLY A 226 -4.04 -3.87 -2.71
N LEU A 227 -3.99 -2.55 -2.52
CA LEU A 227 -2.87 -1.85 -1.91
C LEU A 227 -2.70 -2.25 -0.44
N GLY A 228 -3.80 -2.40 0.30
CA GLY A 228 -3.79 -2.93 1.67
C GLY A 228 -3.25 -4.36 1.72
N ALA A 229 -3.71 -5.23 0.83
CA ALA A 229 -3.23 -6.62 0.77
C ALA A 229 -1.74 -6.71 0.41
N ALA A 230 -1.32 -5.93 -0.58
CA ALA A 230 0.07 -5.82 -1.00
C ALA A 230 0.97 -5.21 0.10
N SER A 231 0.45 -4.26 0.87
CA SER A 231 1.18 -3.66 2.00
C SER A 231 1.58 -4.72 3.03
N SER A 232 0.64 -5.60 3.40
CA SER A 232 0.92 -6.78 4.24
C SER A 232 1.92 -7.72 3.58
N ALA A 233 1.76 -8.01 2.29
CA ALA A 233 2.66 -8.87 1.51
C ALA A 233 4.11 -8.36 1.43
N LEU A 234 4.32 -7.05 1.54
CA LEU A 234 5.64 -6.44 1.61
C LEU A 234 6.17 -6.42 3.04
N PHE A 235 5.35 -6.01 4.00
CA PHE A 235 5.75 -5.81 5.39
C PHE A 235 6.21 -7.10 6.08
N TYR A 236 5.40 -8.16 6.05
CA TYR A 236 5.71 -9.37 6.80
C TYR A 236 6.95 -10.11 6.29
N PRO A 237 7.11 -10.35 4.97
CA PRO A 237 8.33 -10.96 4.46
C PRO A 237 9.58 -10.10 4.68
N ALA A 238 9.50 -8.77 4.55
CA ALA A 238 10.62 -7.88 4.81
C ALA A 238 11.03 -7.91 6.30
N PHE A 239 10.06 -7.88 7.21
CA PHE A 239 10.33 -8.01 8.64
C PHE A 239 10.94 -9.38 8.99
N ALA A 240 10.38 -10.46 8.43
CA ALA A 240 10.92 -11.81 8.59
C ALA A 240 12.36 -11.92 8.06
N MET A 241 12.67 -11.31 6.90
CA MET A 241 14.03 -11.26 6.37
C MET A 241 15.02 -10.64 7.35
N ILE A 242 14.70 -9.48 7.95
CA ILE A 242 15.56 -8.85 8.95
C ILE A 242 15.74 -9.79 10.15
N VAL A 243 14.65 -10.28 10.70
CA VAL A 243 14.64 -11.10 11.92
C VAL A 243 15.35 -12.45 11.71
N GLU A 244 15.28 -13.04 10.52
CA GLU A 244 15.90 -14.33 10.21
C GLU A 244 17.41 -14.21 9.86
N ASN A 245 17.87 -13.07 9.34
CA ASN A 245 19.26 -12.90 8.89
C ASN A 245 20.16 -12.16 9.89
N VAL A 246 19.60 -11.42 10.84
CA VAL A 246 20.36 -10.60 11.80
C VAL A 246 20.65 -11.38 13.08
N CYS A 247 21.86 -11.22 13.62
CA CYS A 247 22.25 -11.78 14.91
C CYS A 247 21.41 -11.21 16.07
N LEU A 248 21.19 -12.00 17.12
CA LEU A 248 20.36 -11.64 18.29
C LEU A 248 20.72 -10.28 18.90
N ARG A 249 22.01 -9.91 18.92
CA ARG A 249 22.49 -8.61 19.44
C ARG A 249 21.90 -7.41 18.69
N HIS A 250 21.74 -7.50 17.38
CA HIS A 250 21.28 -6.38 16.54
C HIS A 250 19.79 -6.46 16.18
N ARG A 251 19.18 -7.63 16.38
CA ARG A 251 17.80 -7.92 15.99
C ARG A 251 16.79 -6.91 16.52
N SER A 252 16.85 -6.57 17.81
CA SER A 252 15.86 -5.69 18.46
C SER A 252 15.91 -4.26 17.92
N TRP A 253 17.10 -3.63 17.89
CA TRP A 253 17.18 -2.24 17.43
C TRP A 253 16.92 -2.11 15.93
N MET A 254 17.37 -3.09 15.10
CA MET A 254 17.05 -3.09 13.66
C MET A 254 15.54 -3.27 13.43
N SER A 255 14.88 -4.08 14.25
CA SER A 255 13.41 -4.22 14.19
C SER A 255 12.71 -2.91 14.54
N ILE A 256 13.19 -2.19 15.55
CA ILE A 256 12.68 -0.87 15.93
C ILE A 256 12.92 0.15 14.80
N ALA A 257 14.12 0.16 14.22
CA ALA A 257 14.46 1.06 13.12
C ALA A 257 13.63 0.75 11.85
N PHE A 258 13.37 -0.53 11.58
CA PHE A 258 12.44 -0.93 10.53
C PHE A 258 11.03 -0.39 10.80
N SER A 259 10.48 -0.58 12.00
CA SER A 259 9.17 -0.01 12.36
C SER A 259 9.15 1.53 12.27
N GLY A 260 10.23 2.19 12.69
CA GLY A 260 10.41 3.64 12.64
C GLY A 260 10.48 4.22 11.22
N SER A 261 10.68 3.39 10.20
CA SER A 261 10.66 3.85 8.81
C SER A 261 9.26 4.10 8.26
N TYR A 262 8.21 3.53 8.86
CA TYR A 262 6.83 3.79 8.43
C TYR A 262 6.42 5.26 8.67
N PRO A 263 6.64 5.85 9.87
CA PRO A 263 6.45 7.28 10.11
C PRO A 263 7.24 8.21 9.19
N ILE A 264 8.45 7.82 8.75
CA ILE A 264 9.23 8.60 7.77
C ILE A 264 8.43 8.75 6.47
N GLY A 265 7.76 7.68 6.03
CA GLY A 265 6.82 7.74 4.91
C GLY A 265 5.69 8.75 5.13
N LEU A 266 5.13 8.83 6.33
CA LEU A 266 4.06 9.80 6.64
C LEU A 266 4.56 11.26 6.56
N ILE A 267 5.78 11.51 7.00
CA ILE A 267 6.40 12.85 6.88
C ILE A 267 6.62 13.19 5.41
N MET A 268 7.10 12.24 4.60
CA MET A 268 7.25 12.42 3.15
C MET A 268 5.92 12.68 2.47
N LEU A 269 4.86 11.97 2.85
CA LEU A 269 3.50 12.19 2.36
C LEU A 269 3.05 13.63 2.61
N ALA A 270 3.22 14.13 3.83
CA ALA A 270 2.84 15.49 4.18
C ALA A 270 3.61 16.53 3.35
N ALA A 271 4.91 16.32 3.13
CA ALA A 271 5.72 17.18 2.28
C ALA A 271 5.25 17.16 0.81
N ILE A 272 4.93 15.98 0.26
CA ILE A 272 4.44 15.83 -1.12
C ILE A 272 3.08 16.51 -1.29
N ALA A 273 2.15 16.28 -0.36
CA ALA A 273 0.82 16.89 -0.40
C ALA A 273 0.87 18.42 -0.27
N TYR A 274 1.85 18.96 0.45
CA TYR A 274 2.07 20.41 0.53
C TYR A 274 2.60 21.00 -0.79
N LEU A 275 3.48 20.29 -1.49
CA LEU A 275 4.07 20.77 -2.75
C LEU A 275 3.14 20.61 -3.95
N VAL A 276 2.29 19.58 -3.94
CA VAL A 276 1.39 19.25 -5.03
C VAL A 276 0.00 19.02 -4.44
N PRO A 277 -0.89 20.02 -4.46
CA PRO A 277 -2.17 19.92 -3.74
C PRO A 277 -3.20 19.04 -4.46
N GLN A 278 -3.07 18.81 -5.77
CA GLN A 278 -4.03 18.00 -6.52
C GLN A 278 -3.92 16.51 -6.19
N TRP A 279 -5.02 15.88 -5.77
CA TRP A 279 -4.99 14.54 -5.18
C TRP A 279 -4.49 13.44 -6.12
N ARG A 280 -4.81 13.54 -7.43
CA ARG A 280 -4.35 12.60 -8.45
C ARG A 280 -2.84 12.70 -8.67
N TYR A 281 -2.29 13.91 -8.66
CA TYR A 281 -0.85 14.11 -8.79
C TYR A 281 -0.10 13.70 -7.52
N VAL A 282 -0.69 13.86 -6.33
CA VAL A 282 -0.13 13.25 -5.11
C VAL A 282 -0.07 11.74 -5.30
N GLN A 283 -1.17 11.06 -5.64
CA GLN A 283 -1.19 9.61 -5.87
C GLN A 283 -0.15 9.15 -6.90
N LEU A 284 0.03 9.91 -7.98
CA LEU A 284 1.06 9.65 -8.98
C LEU A 284 2.48 9.81 -8.40
N ALA A 285 2.73 10.88 -7.65
CA ALA A 285 4.01 11.13 -6.98
C ALA A 285 4.33 10.06 -5.93
N LEU A 286 3.33 9.46 -5.29
CA LEU A 286 3.50 8.30 -4.41
C LEU A 286 3.75 7.01 -5.21
N THR A 287 3.12 6.85 -6.37
CA THR A 287 3.26 5.66 -7.21
C THR A 287 4.63 5.57 -7.88
N MET A 288 5.24 6.69 -8.25
CA MET A 288 6.56 6.71 -8.90
C MET A 288 7.66 6.02 -8.07
N PRO A 289 7.87 6.34 -6.77
CA PRO A 289 8.82 5.61 -5.93
C PRO A 289 8.49 4.13 -5.75
N ALA A 290 7.23 3.70 -5.93
CA ALA A 290 6.88 2.29 -5.85
C ALA A 290 7.54 1.45 -6.96
N LEU A 291 7.95 2.06 -8.07
CA LEU A 291 8.73 1.39 -9.12
C LEU A 291 10.12 0.94 -8.62
N LEU A 292 10.64 1.55 -7.55
CA LEU A 292 11.86 1.08 -6.88
C LEU A 292 11.71 -0.33 -6.30
N LEU A 293 10.47 -0.82 -6.12
CA LEU A 293 10.24 -2.19 -5.68
C LEU A 293 10.72 -3.23 -6.69
N PHE A 294 10.77 -2.93 -7.99
CA PHE A 294 11.36 -3.83 -8.99
C PHE A 294 12.84 -4.10 -8.70
N PHE A 295 13.60 -3.05 -8.39
CA PHE A 295 15.01 -3.19 -8.00
C PHE A 295 15.15 -3.94 -6.68
N ASN A 296 14.27 -3.70 -5.70
CA ASN A 296 14.26 -4.45 -4.44
C ASN A 296 14.02 -5.95 -4.68
N CYS A 297 13.08 -6.32 -5.54
CA CYS A 297 12.80 -7.72 -5.87
C CYS A 297 13.99 -8.41 -6.55
N TYR A 298 14.70 -7.69 -7.43
CA TYR A 298 15.87 -8.21 -8.10
C TYR A 298 17.04 -8.46 -7.14
N LEU A 299 17.34 -7.47 -6.29
CA LEU A 299 18.50 -7.50 -5.38
C LEU A 299 18.28 -8.41 -4.17
N MET A 300 17.04 -8.58 -3.71
CA MET A 300 16.76 -9.38 -2.53
C MET A 300 17.02 -10.86 -2.78
N ASN A 301 17.82 -11.50 -1.92
CA ASN A 301 18.00 -12.96 -1.91
C ASN A 301 16.93 -13.63 -1.06
N GLU A 302 16.73 -14.93 -1.24
CA GLU A 302 15.83 -15.71 -0.38
C GLU A 302 16.44 -15.90 1.02
N SER A 303 15.60 -16.06 2.05
CA SER A 303 16.06 -16.26 3.42
C SER A 303 16.93 -17.52 3.56
N PRO A 304 18.18 -17.41 4.01
CA PRO A 304 19.04 -18.55 4.34
C PRO A 304 18.38 -19.51 5.32
N ARG A 305 17.69 -19.00 6.37
CA ARG A 305 17.01 -19.85 7.35
C ARG A 305 15.88 -20.64 6.71
N TRP A 306 15.05 -20.00 5.90
CA TRP A 306 13.97 -20.69 5.18
C TRP A 306 14.52 -21.73 4.20
N LEU A 307 15.62 -21.42 3.50
CA LEU A 307 16.27 -22.38 2.60
C LEU A 307 16.84 -23.60 3.34
N ILE A 308 17.38 -23.42 4.55
CA ILE A 308 17.83 -24.52 5.42
C ILE A 308 16.65 -25.43 5.79
N THR A 309 15.49 -24.88 6.18
CA THR A 309 14.31 -25.70 6.52
C THR A 309 13.75 -26.45 5.30
N LYS A 310 13.95 -25.93 4.09
CA LYS A 310 13.62 -26.60 2.82
C LYS A 310 14.74 -27.51 2.28
N LYS A 311 15.81 -27.74 3.04
CA LYS A 311 16.99 -28.56 2.64
C LYS A 311 17.68 -28.09 1.35
N ARG A 312 17.58 -26.80 1.02
CA ARG A 312 18.18 -26.18 -0.19
C ARG A 312 19.59 -25.65 0.09
N TYR A 313 20.46 -26.50 0.61
CA TYR A 313 21.78 -26.11 1.15
C TYR A 313 22.70 -25.43 0.13
N ALA A 314 22.70 -25.86 -1.13
CA ALA A 314 23.53 -25.25 -2.16
C ALA A 314 23.21 -23.76 -2.40
N GLN A 315 21.93 -23.37 -2.29
CA GLN A 315 21.52 -21.97 -2.42
C GLN A 315 21.98 -21.13 -1.22
N VAL A 316 21.88 -21.69 -0.01
CA VAL A 316 22.37 -21.05 1.22
C VAL A 316 23.87 -20.81 1.11
N TYR A 317 24.63 -21.82 0.68
CA TYR A 317 26.08 -21.74 0.50
C TYR A 317 26.45 -20.60 -0.45
N ARG A 318 25.76 -20.49 -1.59
CA ARG A 318 25.98 -19.41 -2.55
C ARG A 318 25.66 -18.03 -1.99
N ILE A 319 24.63 -17.89 -1.13
CA ILE A 319 24.28 -16.61 -0.53
C ILE A 319 25.32 -16.18 0.52
N LEU A 320 25.77 -17.13 1.36
CA LEU A 320 26.67 -16.83 2.48
C LEU A 320 28.14 -16.69 2.04
N PHE A 321 28.62 -17.61 1.20
CA PHE A 321 30.03 -17.66 0.78
C PHE A 321 30.29 -17.02 -0.58
N LYS A 322 29.25 -16.70 -1.36
CA LYS A 322 29.35 -16.20 -2.74
C LYS A 322 30.11 -17.14 -3.71
N GLU A 323 30.16 -18.43 -3.38
CA GLU A 323 30.78 -19.49 -4.19
C GLU A 323 29.80 -20.63 -4.46
N GLU A 324 30.10 -21.49 -5.44
CA GLU A 324 29.34 -22.72 -5.64
C GLU A 324 29.61 -23.73 -4.53
N CYS A 325 28.54 -24.45 -4.14
CA CYS A 325 28.65 -25.48 -3.12
C CYS A 325 29.47 -26.66 -3.65
N HIS A 326 30.58 -26.96 -2.99
CA HIS A 326 31.45 -28.10 -3.31
C HIS A 326 31.23 -29.30 -2.39
N TYR A 327 30.18 -29.27 -1.55
CA TYR A 327 29.85 -30.38 -0.65
C TYR A 327 28.81 -31.32 -1.28
N GLU A 328 29.03 -32.62 -1.10
CA GLU A 328 28.07 -33.67 -1.46
C GLU A 328 27.54 -34.35 -0.19
N ILE A 329 26.21 -34.47 -0.07
CA ILE A 329 25.56 -34.96 1.15
C ILE A 329 25.66 -36.49 1.20
N GLN A 330 26.35 -37.01 2.20
CA GLN A 330 26.32 -38.44 2.50
C GLN A 330 24.95 -38.81 3.07
N LYS A 331 24.17 -39.58 2.31
CA LYS A 331 22.94 -40.19 2.83
C LYS A 331 23.31 -41.26 3.83
N ALA A 332 22.71 -41.22 5.02
CA ALA A 332 22.86 -42.29 6.00
C ALA A 332 22.46 -43.64 5.36
N PRO A 333 23.17 -44.74 5.67
CA PRO A 333 22.79 -46.05 5.14
C PRO A 333 21.36 -46.38 5.57
N ILE A 334 20.52 -46.73 4.59
CA ILE A 334 19.19 -47.29 4.86
C ILE A 334 19.47 -48.64 5.51
N GLU A 335 19.16 -48.78 6.81
CA GLU A 335 19.18 -50.08 7.47
C GLU A 335 18.23 -51.00 6.72
N ALA A 336 18.80 -51.93 5.95
CA ALA A 336 18.04 -53.00 5.34
C ALA A 336 17.48 -53.85 6.47
N ASN A 337 16.17 -53.75 6.68
CA ASN A 337 15.44 -54.55 7.65
C ASN A 337 15.44 -56.02 7.18
N THR A 338 16.55 -56.72 7.39
CA THR A 338 16.62 -58.17 7.36
C THR A 338 16.28 -58.70 8.74
N ASP A 339 14.99 -58.81 9.03
CA ASP A 339 14.50 -59.80 10.00
C ASP A 339 13.53 -60.75 9.30
N LYS A 340 14.14 -61.75 8.66
CA LYS A 340 13.55 -63.07 8.49
C LYS A 340 13.65 -63.80 9.84
N LYS A 341 12.52 -63.88 10.56
CA LYS A 341 12.15 -65.01 11.44
C LYS A 341 10.65 -65.22 11.20
N ALA A 342 10.18 -66.18 10.41
CA ALA A 342 10.28 -67.63 10.51
C ALA A 342 9.73 -68.18 11.84
N VAL A 343 8.70 -69.04 11.71
CA VAL A 343 8.21 -70.07 12.67
C VAL A 343 7.33 -69.50 13.82
N SER A 344 6.12 -69.97 14.16
CA SER A 344 5.21 -71.02 13.70
C SER A 344 3.92 -70.97 14.55
N PHE A 345 2.81 -71.40 13.94
CA PHE A 345 1.49 -71.76 14.51
C PHE A 345 0.61 -70.67 15.11
#